data_AF-A0A7X6XH37-F1
#
_entry.id   AF-A0A7X6XH37-F1
#
_cell.length_a   1.000
_cell.length_b   1.000
_cell.length_c   1.000
_cell.angle_alpha   90.00
_cell.angle_beta   90.00
_cell.angle_gamma   90.00
#
_symmetry.space_group_name_H-M   'P 1'
#
loop_
_entity.id
_entity.type
_entity.pdbx_description
1 polymer ?
#
loop_
_entity_poly.entity_id
_entity_poly.type
_entity_poly.pdbx_seq_one_letter_code
_entity_poly.pdbx_strand_id
1 'polypeptide(L)'
;MLIYAILLMMAAGLILGFILGVAADRLVVTQDPLIDLITELLPGYNCGACGFPGCANFAKGLVEGEANKISLCRPSKPEQRVALKEAFDKNPNIKGDIVRVEI
;
A
#
# COMPACT_ATOMS: atom_id res chain seq x y z
N MET A 1 -15.74 -31.77 -31.61
CA MET A 1 -15.08 -31.83 -30.29
C MET A 1 -14.21 -30.61 -30.02
N LEU A 2 -13.29 -30.24 -30.93
CA LEU A 2 -12.43 -29.05 -30.80
C LEU A 2 -13.22 -27.72 -30.68
N ILE A 3 -14.26 -27.52 -31.49
CA ILE A 3 -15.07 -26.29 -31.47
C ILE A 3 -15.75 -26.07 -30.11
N TYR A 4 -16.23 -27.14 -29.47
CA TYR A 4 -16.83 -27.05 -28.13
C TYR A 4 -15.81 -26.65 -27.07
N ALA A 5 -14.57 -27.16 -27.15
CA ALA A 5 -13.50 -26.77 -26.24
C ALA A 5 -13.15 -25.28 -26.38
N ILE A 6 -13.07 -24.78 -27.62
CA ILE A 6 -12.81 -23.37 -27.92
C ILE A 6 -13.95 -22.49 -27.36
N LEU A 7 -15.21 -22.85 -27.62
CA LEU A 7 -16.36 -22.12 -27.10
C LEU A 7 -16.40 -22.08 -25.56
N LEU A 8 -16.08 -23.20 -24.91
CA LEU A 8 -16.03 -23.27 -23.45
C LEU A 8 -14.93 -22.38 -22.86
N MET A 9 -13.72 -22.43 -23.41
CA MET A 9 -12.61 -21.58 -22.95
C MET A 9 -12.90 -20.10 -23.17
N MET A 10 -13.49 -19.74 -24.32
CA MET A 10 -13.85 -18.37 -24.64
C MET A 10 -14.96 -17.85 -23.72
N ALA A 11 -16.00 -18.66 -23.47
CA ALA A 11 -17.06 -18.30 -22.54
C ALA A 11 -16.54 -18.14 -21.10
N ALA A 12 -15.69 -19.07 -20.65
CA ALA A 12 -15.07 -18.98 -19.32
C ALA A 12 -14.20 -17.72 -19.17
N GLY A 13 -13.38 -17.41 -20.18
CA GLY A 13 -12.55 -16.20 -20.18
C GLY A 13 -13.38 -14.91 -20.14
N LEU A 14 -14.47 -14.85 -20.91
CA LEU A 14 -15.38 -13.71 -20.91
C LEU A 14 -16.08 -13.55 -19.56
N ILE A 15 -16.60 -14.64 -18.99
CA ILE A 15 -17.30 -14.60 -17.70
C ILE A 15 -16.35 -14.18 -16.58
N LEU A 16 -15.17 -14.80 -16.49
CA LEU A 16 -14.20 -14.49 -15.44
C LEU A 16 -13.62 -13.08 -15.62
N GLY A 17 -13.31 -12.67 -16.85
CA GLY A 17 -12.83 -11.32 -17.15
C GLY A 17 -13.88 -10.26 -16.81
N PHE A 18 -15.16 -10.50 -17.14
CA PHE A 18 -16.24 -9.60 -16.79
C PHE A 18 -16.42 -9.47 -15.27
N ILE A 19 -16.40 -10.59 -14.54
CA ILE A 19 -16.49 -10.59 -13.07
C ILE A 19 -15.33 -9.81 -12.46
N LEU A 20 -14.09 -10.05 -12.92
CA LEU A 20 -12.90 -9.33 -12.43
C LEU A 20 -12.97 -7.83 -12.75
N GLY A 21 -13.47 -7.45 -13.92
CA GLY A 21 -13.63 -6.04 -14.29
C GLY A 21 -14.64 -5.31 -13.40
N VAL A 22 -15.79 -5.94 -13.12
CA VAL A 22 -16.78 -5.39 -12.19
C VAL A 22 -16.23 -5.34 -10.76
N ALA A 23 -15.51 -6.39 -10.34
CA ALA A 23 -14.87 -6.44 -9.03
C ALA A 23 -13.84 -5.30 -8.87
N ALA A 24 -13.03 -5.02 -9.89
CA ALA A 24 -12.02 -3.97 -9.85
C ALA A 24 -12.62 -2.58 -9.59
N ASP A 25 -13.74 -2.24 -10.23
CA ASP A 25 -14.44 -0.96 -10.03
C ASP A 25 -15.13 -0.89 -8.65
N ARG A 26 -15.74 -2.00 -8.21
CA ARG A 26 -16.50 -2.02 -6.95
C ARG A 26 -15.65 -2.18 -5.70
N LEU A 27 -14.43 -2.70 -5.82
CA LEU A 27 -13.49 -2.92 -4.71
C LEU A 27 -12.37 -1.87 -4.68
N VAL A 28 -12.55 -0.72 -5.33
CA VAL A 28 -11.61 0.41 -5.20
C VAL A 28 -11.60 0.89 -3.75
N VAL A 29 -10.48 0.64 -3.06
CA VAL A 29 -10.21 1.18 -1.74
C VAL A 29 -9.57 2.56 -1.92
N THR A 30 -10.23 3.61 -1.42
CA THR A 30 -9.62 4.94 -1.33
C THR A 30 -8.45 4.89 -0.35
N GLN A 31 -7.23 5.05 -0.86
CA GLN A 31 -6.04 5.16 -0.02
C GLN A 31 -5.83 6.61 0.41
N ASP A 32 -5.32 6.79 1.62
CA ASP A 32 -4.91 8.09 2.14
C ASP A 32 -3.67 8.56 1.34
N PRO A 33 -3.69 9.76 0.72
CA PRO A 33 -2.55 10.26 -0.06
C PRO A 33 -1.26 10.37 0.77
N LEU A 34 -1.36 10.47 2.10
CA LEU A 34 -0.19 10.41 2.97
C LEU A 34 0.51 9.06 2.90
N ILE A 35 -0.24 7.95 2.79
CA ILE A 35 0.33 6.61 2.69
C ILE A 35 1.21 6.51 1.44
N ASP A 36 0.73 7.03 0.31
CA ASP A 36 1.49 7.04 -0.95
C ASP A 36 2.77 7.85 -0.81
N LEU A 37 2.68 9.07 -0.28
CA LEU A 37 3.83 9.95 -0.05
C LEU A 37 4.89 9.28 0.85
N ILE A 38 4.47 8.68 1.97
CA ILE A 38 5.37 7.98 2.89
C ILE A 38 5.96 6.73 2.24
N THR A 39 5.19 6.02 1.41
CA THR A 39 5.66 4.84 0.67
C THR A 39 6.75 5.19 -0.32
N GLU A 40 6.65 6.34 -1.01
CA GLU A 40 7.69 6.83 -1.93
C GLU A 40 8.98 7.24 -1.22
N LEU A 41 8.87 7.75 0.02
CA LEU A 41 10.03 8.10 0.85
C LEU A 41 10.74 6.87 1.45
N LEU A 42 10.02 5.75 1.56
CA LEU A 42 10.58 4.48 2.01
C LEU A 42 11.48 3.86 0.93
N PRO A 43 12.45 3.00 1.32
CA PRO A 43 13.42 2.45 0.38
C PRO A 43 12.85 1.40 -0.62
N GLY A 44 11.57 1.03 -0.53
CA GLY A 44 10.91 0.18 -1.52
C GLY A 44 11.33 -1.31 -1.55
N TYR A 45 12.18 -1.77 -0.63
CA TYR A 45 12.71 -3.15 -0.66
C TYR A 45 11.67 -4.23 -0.38
N ASN A 46 10.53 -3.89 0.23
CA ASN A 46 9.47 -4.85 0.59
C ASN A 46 9.96 -6.11 1.34
N CYS A 47 11.00 -5.96 2.16
CA CYS A 47 11.70 -7.08 2.80
C CYS A 47 10.99 -7.68 4.03
N GLY A 48 9.92 -7.04 4.52
CA GLY A 48 9.13 -7.52 5.66
C GLY A 48 9.81 -7.46 7.04
N ALA A 49 11.03 -6.93 7.13
CA ALA A 49 11.79 -6.88 8.38
C ALA A 49 11.14 -6.03 9.49
N CYS A 50 10.24 -5.11 9.12
CA CYS A 50 9.47 -4.29 10.06
C CYS A 50 8.20 -4.98 10.60
N GLY A 51 7.87 -6.20 10.15
CA GLY A 51 6.67 -6.93 10.57
C GLY A 51 5.44 -6.69 9.69
N PHE A 52 5.54 -5.85 8.66
CA PHE A 52 4.44 -5.55 7.73
C PHE A 52 4.72 -6.15 6.34
N PRO A 53 3.68 -6.59 5.61
CA PRO A 53 3.82 -7.15 4.27
C PRO A 53 4.10 -6.04 3.24
N GLY A 54 5.35 -5.60 3.17
CA GLY A 54 5.79 -4.57 2.22
C GLY A 54 5.80 -3.14 2.76
N CYS A 55 6.40 -2.24 1.99
CA CYS A 55 6.62 -0.83 2.37
C CYS A 55 5.32 -0.04 2.44
N ALA A 56 4.38 -0.26 1.51
CA ALA A 56 3.08 0.41 1.53
C ALA A 56 2.25 0.06 2.77
N ASN A 57 2.27 -1.22 3.18
CA ASN A 57 1.57 -1.66 4.38
C ASN A 57 2.25 -1.16 5.66
N PHE A 58 3.59 -1.01 5.65
CA PHE A 58 4.29 -0.34 6.74
C PHE A 58 3.93 1.15 6.84
N ALA A 59 3.89 1.87 5.72
CA ALA A 59 3.45 3.26 5.66
C ALA A 59 2.02 3.42 6.19
N LYS A 60 1.11 2.53 5.77
CA LYS A 60 -0.25 2.46 6.29
C LYS A 60 -0.29 2.22 7.79
N GLY A 61 0.49 1.26 8.29
CA GLY A 61 0.59 0.98 9.73
C GLY A 61 1.13 2.16 10.54
N LEU A 62 2.05 2.96 9.98
CA LEU A 62 2.52 4.20 10.60
C LEU A 62 1.40 5.26 10.65
N VAL A 63 0.65 5.43 9.54
CA VAL A 63 -0.47 6.38 9.43
C VAL A 63 -1.65 6.01 10.34
N GLU A 64 -1.93 4.71 10.50
CA GLU A 64 -3.03 4.19 11.32
C GLU A 64 -2.65 4.02 12.81
N GLY A 65 -1.37 4.22 13.16
CA GLY A 65 -0.86 4.11 14.53
C GLY A 65 -0.59 2.68 15.01
N GLU A 66 -0.58 1.70 14.11
CA GLU A 66 -0.14 0.33 14.39
C GLU A 66 1.38 0.26 14.58
N ALA A 67 2.12 1.14 13.90
CA ALA A 67 3.55 1.34 14.07
C ALA A 67 3.83 2.76 14.55
N ASN A 68 4.61 2.91 15.62
CA ASN A 68 4.93 4.22 16.20
C ASN A 68 6.37 4.68 15.92
N LYS A 69 7.19 3.82 15.30
CA LYS A 69 8.64 4.05 15.12
C LYS A 69 9.08 3.82 13.68
N ILE A 70 9.68 4.83 13.07
CA ILE A 70 10.23 4.78 11.71
C ILE A 70 11.45 3.82 11.67
N SER A 71 12.20 3.73 12.77
CA SER A 71 13.36 2.83 12.95
C SER A 71 13.04 1.34 12.82
N LEU A 72 11.76 0.94 12.86
CA LEU A 72 11.34 -0.42 12.51
C LEU A 72 11.73 -0.78 11.07
N CYS A 73 11.82 0.20 10.18
CA CYS A 73 12.45 0.03 8.88
C CYS A 73 13.98 -0.03 9.03
N ARG A 74 14.50 -1.23 9.27
CA ARG A 74 15.94 -1.49 9.38
C ARG A 74 16.79 -1.02 8.19
N PRO A 75 16.35 -1.14 6.91
CA PRO A 75 17.15 -0.65 5.78
C PRO A 75 17.04 0.86 5.52
N SER A 76 16.19 1.59 6.25
CA SER A 76 16.07 3.05 6.11
C SER A 76 17.37 3.76 6.50
N LYS A 77 17.89 4.61 5.62
CA LYS A 77 19.03 5.49 5.94
C LYS A 77 18.63 6.54 6.98
N PRO A 78 19.56 7.06 7.80
CA PRO A 78 19.27 8.09 8.80
C PRO A 78 18.62 9.35 8.19
N GLU A 79 19.11 9.78 7.03
CA GLU A 79 18.58 10.92 6.27
C GLU A 79 17.10 10.71 5.88
N GLN A 80 16.74 9.50 5.44
CA GLN A 80 15.37 9.15 5.09
C GLN A 80 14.45 9.16 6.31
N ARG A 81 14.93 8.79 7.50
CA ARG A 81 14.11 8.82 8.73
C ARG A 81 13.74 10.24 9.13
N VAL A 82 14.66 11.19 8.92
CA VAL A 82 14.39 12.62 9.17
C VAL A 82 13.37 13.14 8.16
N ALA A 83 13.54 12.84 6.87
CA ALA A 83 12.60 13.23 5.83
C ALA A 83 11.19 12.64 6.06
N LEU A 84 11.11 11.37 6.47
CA LEU A 84 9.85 10.72 6.84
C LEU A 84 9.16 11.45 7.99
N LYS A 85 9.90 11.77 9.06
CA LYS A 85 9.33 12.52 10.19
C LYS A 85 8.80 13.89 9.77
N GLU A 86 9.56 14.63 8.96
CA GLU A 86 9.09 15.92 8.44
C GLU A 86 7.84 15.78 7.56
N ALA A 87 7.72 14.69 6.79
CA ALA A 87 6.55 14.43 5.97
C ALA A 87 5.29 14.18 6.80
N PHE A 88 5.42 13.45 7.92
CA PHE A 88 4.33 13.24 8.89
C PHE A 88 3.93 14.52 9.63
N ASP A 89 4.88 15.41 9.93
CA ASP A 89 4.59 16.68 10.62
C ASP A 89 3.89 17.71 9.71
N LYS A 90 4.17 17.68 8.40
CA LYS A 90 3.66 18.67 7.41
C LYS A 90 2.32 18.26 6.78
N ASN A 91 2.02 16.97 6.71
CA ASN A 91 0.86 16.47 5.99
C ASN A 91 -0.10 15.74 6.95
N PRO A 92 -1.35 16.21 7.09
CA PRO A 92 -2.36 15.50 7.86
C PRO A 92 -2.86 14.26 7.13
N ASN A 93 -3.34 13.27 7.88
CA ASN A 93 -4.06 12.12 7.34
C ASN A 93 -5.39 12.55 6.69
N ILE A 94 -6.05 11.62 6.00
CA ILE A 94 -7.40 11.78 5.42
C ILE A 94 -8.48 12.17 6.45
N LYS A 95 -8.24 11.93 7.74
CA LYS A 95 -9.11 12.36 8.86
C LYS A 95 -8.82 13.79 9.36
N GLY A 96 -7.74 14.43 8.90
CA GLY A 96 -7.27 15.73 9.37
C GLY A 96 -6.31 15.68 10.57
N ASP A 97 -5.97 14.49 11.06
CA ASP A 97 -5.10 14.30 12.21
C ASP A 97 -3.62 14.29 11.81
N ILE A 98 -2.76 14.90 12.65
CA ILE A 98 -1.30 14.85 12.49
C ILE A 98 -0.77 13.66 13.29
N VAL A 99 -0.28 12.64 12.59
CA VAL A 99 0.28 11.45 13.24
C VAL A 99 1.72 11.71 13.64
N ARG A 100 1.98 11.65 14.95
CA ARG A 100 3.33 11.79 15.48
C ARG A 100 4.00 10.44 15.57
N VAL A 101 5.03 10.25 14.75
CA VAL A 101 5.88 9.06 14.75
C VAL A 101 7.28 9.38 15.28
N GLU A 102 7.82 8.43 16.03
CA GLU A 102 9.19 8.50 16.55
C GLU A 102 10.19 7.99 15.51
N ILE A 103 11.42 8.47 15.60
CA ILE A 103 12.52 7.99 14.75
C ILE A 103 12.98 6.62 15.23
#